data_AF-A0A6A5Z7Z7-F1
#
_entry.id   AF-A0A6A5Z7Z7-F1
#
_cell.length_a   1.000
_cell.length_b   1.000
_cell.length_c   1.000
_cell.angle_alpha   90.00
_cell.angle_beta   90.00
_cell.angle_gamma   90.00
#
_symmetry.space_group_name_H-M   'P 1'
#
loop_
_entity.id
_entity.type
_entity.pdbx_description
1 polymer ?
#
loop_
_entity_poly.entity_id
_entity_poly.type
_entity_poly.pdbx_seq_one_letter_code
_entity_poly.pdbx_strand_id
1 'polypeptide(L)'
;MCFFPNSLFSRHHRHHHHHDHYHHNKHHHNRRREPRRMPTIYIVSYAVSRNVPNQIHARVHRHTRPNIPIVAEIQCMNWQPPADHLCRQYSGLSQIIRDEVLRLNPRALVRIREALNKATDHLQSGRTRSGDCVVLTCCVAGTHRSVTAAEVLKQELTQYEGVWEGLRVVVKHLDRQLRPGDPRRVRFA
;
A
#
# COMPACT_ATOMS: atom_id res chain seq x y z
N MET A 1 -1.28 36.19 -32.39
CA MET A 1 -0.93 37.32 -31.49
C MET A 1 -2.23 37.96 -31.06
N CYS A 2 -2.64 37.78 -29.80
CA CYS A 2 -3.89 38.32 -29.27
C CYS A 2 -3.58 39.17 -28.04
N PHE A 3 -3.97 40.44 -28.11
CA PHE A 3 -3.85 41.46 -27.08
C PHE A 3 -4.90 41.23 -25.96
N PHE A 4 -4.49 41.33 -24.70
CA PHE A 4 -5.39 41.57 -23.58
C PHE A 4 -4.94 42.84 -22.84
N PRO A 5 -5.85 43.81 -22.60
CA PRO A 5 -5.50 45.06 -21.94
C PRO A 5 -5.55 44.96 -20.40
N ASN A 6 -4.69 45.76 -19.80
CA ASN A 6 -4.62 46.11 -18.39
C ASN A 6 -5.92 46.69 -17.84
N SER A 7 -6.22 46.39 -16.57
CA SER A 7 -7.00 47.29 -15.71
C SER A 7 -6.36 47.38 -14.31
N LEU A 8 -5.72 48.51 -14.07
CA LEU A 8 -5.32 49.06 -12.77
C LEU A 8 -6.52 49.74 -12.11
N PHE A 9 -6.87 49.42 -10.87
CA PHE A 9 -7.54 50.31 -9.90
C PHE A 9 -7.28 49.74 -8.49
N SER A 10 -6.38 50.31 -7.69
CA SER A 10 -6.46 51.51 -6.81
C SER A 10 -7.31 51.37 -5.54
N ARG A 11 -6.62 51.67 -4.43
CA ARG A 11 -7.06 52.35 -3.18
C ARG A 11 -7.58 51.52 -1.99
N HIS A 12 -6.69 51.47 -0.99
CA HIS A 12 -6.86 51.95 0.38
C HIS A 12 -8.29 52.07 0.95
N HIS A 13 -8.54 51.31 2.03
CA HIS A 13 -9.11 51.91 3.24
C HIS A 13 -8.52 51.25 4.49
N ARG A 14 -7.77 52.06 5.25
CA ARG A 14 -7.41 51.79 6.64
C ARG A 14 -8.65 52.03 7.48
N HIS A 15 -9.09 51.04 8.23
CA HIS A 15 -9.96 51.24 9.39
C HIS A 15 -9.26 50.70 10.63
N HIS A 16 -8.74 51.64 11.42
CA HIS A 16 -8.40 51.41 12.81
C HIS A 16 -9.69 51.26 13.60
N HIS A 17 -9.91 50.08 14.20
CA HIS A 17 -10.85 49.92 15.30
C HIS A 17 -10.11 49.48 16.56
N HIS A 18 -10.35 50.27 17.59
CA HIS A 18 -9.96 50.14 18.98
C HIS A 18 -10.58 48.92 19.66
N HIS A 19 -9.82 48.43 20.66
CA HIS A 19 -10.21 47.79 21.92
C HIS A 19 -11.33 46.73 21.91
N ASP A 20 -10.95 45.50 22.30
CA ASP A 20 -11.32 44.98 23.63
C ASP A 20 -10.38 43.86 24.07
N HIS A 21 -9.67 44.11 25.16
CA HIS A 21 -8.79 43.14 25.83
C HIS A 21 -9.64 42.11 26.58
N TYR A 22 -10.17 41.12 25.86
CA TYR A 22 -10.54 39.86 26.48
C TYR A 22 -9.26 39.09 26.82
N HIS A 23 -8.87 39.12 28.10
CA HIS A 23 -7.97 38.14 28.71
C HIS A 23 -8.66 36.76 28.70
N HIS A 24 -8.77 36.17 27.51
CA HIS A 24 -9.12 34.77 27.38
C HIS A 24 -7.92 33.99 27.88
N ASN A 25 -8.11 33.40 29.06
CA ASN A 25 -7.21 32.48 29.73
C ASN A 25 -6.99 31.28 28.79
N LYS A 26 -6.04 31.44 27.86
CA LYS A 26 -5.59 30.40 26.95
C LYS A 26 -4.78 29.42 27.77
N HIS A 27 -5.48 28.58 28.54
CA HIS A 27 -5.02 27.25 28.88
C HIS A 27 -4.90 26.48 27.57
N HIS A 28 -3.85 26.79 26.81
CA HIS A 28 -3.26 25.93 25.82
C HIS A 28 -2.83 24.70 26.58
N HIS A 29 -3.77 23.77 26.78
CA HIS A 29 -3.46 22.41 27.13
C HIS A 29 -2.46 21.97 26.08
N ASN A 30 -1.21 21.89 26.53
CA ASN A 30 -0.09 21.30 25.85
C ASN A 30 -0.45 19.82 25.72
N ARG A 31 -1.39 19.51 24.82
CA ARG A 31 -1.74 18.15 24.42
C ARG A 31 -0.45 17.64 23.82
N ARG A 32 0.32 16.92 24.65
CA ARG A 32 1.45 16.09 24.23
C ARG A 32 0.98 15.42 22.95
N ARG A 33 1.48 15.90 21.80
CA ARG A 33 1.20 15.28 20.52
C ARG A 33 1.84 13.91 20.66
N GLU A 34 1.02 12.89 20.89
CA GLU A 34 1.51 11.52 20.85
C GLU A 34 2.32 11.36 19.56
N PRO A 35 3.50 10.73 19.62
CA PRO A 35 4.33 10.56 18.44
C PRO A 35 3.47 9.93 17.34
N ARG A 36 3.32 10.66 16.23
CA ARG A 36 2.49 10.22 15.10
C ARG A 36 3.03 8.85 14.68
N ARG A 37 2.21 7.82 14.85
CA ARG A 37 2.58 6.47 14.39
C ARG A 37 2.81 6.50 12.90
N MET A 38 3.86 5.82 12.46
CA MET A 38 4.15 5.63 11.05
C MET A 38 2.98 4.90 10.36
N PRO A 39 2.43 5.46 9.26
CA PRO A 39 1.47 4.79 8.40
C PRO A 39 1.97 3.40 7.97
N THR A 40 1.09 2.40 7.88
CA THR A 40 1.47 1.04 7.49
C THR A 40 0.67 0.53 6.29
N ILE A 41 1.36 0.11 5.22
CA ILE A 41 0.77 -0.69 4.12
C ILE A 41 0.94 -2.17 4.44
N TYR A 42 -0.17 -2.88 4.57
CA TYR A 42 -0.20 -4.33 4.68
C TYR A 42 -0.43 -4.95 3.30
N ILE A 43 0.50 -5.77 2.82
CA ILE A 43 0.38 -6.49 1.56
C ILE A 43 0.11 -7.96 1.90
N VAL A 44 -1.08 -8.45 1.55
CA VAL A 44 -1.52 -9.80 1.95
C VAL A 44 -1.84 -10.64 0.73
N SER A 45 -1.08 -11.73 0.55
CA SER A 45 -1.33 -12.68 -0.53
C SER A 45 -2.07 -13.92 -0.03
N TYR A 46 -3.06 -14.41 -0.79
CA TYR A 46 -3.86 -15.58 -0.40
C TYR A 46 -4.25 -16.48 -1.60
N ALA A 47 -4.77 -17.67 -1.30
CA ALA A 47 -5.26 -18.65 -2.25
C ALA A 47 -6.79 -18.59 -2.37
N VAL A 48 -7.34 -18.32 -3.55
CA VAL A 48 -8.80 -18.29 -3.74
C VAL A 48 -9.42 -19.67 -3.51
N SER A 49 -8.74 -20.75 -3.92
CA SER A 49 -9.22 -22.13 -3.73
C SER A 49 -9.39 -22.56 -2.26
N ARG A 50 -8.82 -21.81 -1.30
CA ARG A 50 -8.86 -22.13 0.13
C ARG A 50 -9.71 -21.15 0.94
N ASN A 51 -10.40 -20.24 0.28
CA ASN A 51 -11.11 -19.15 0.94
C ASN A 51 -12.52 -19.00 0.39
N VAL A 52 -13.49 -19.04 1.30
CA VAL A 52 -14.84 -18.53 1.01
C VAL A 52 -14.77 -16.99 1.03
N PRO A 53 -15.42 -16.27 0.10
CA PRO A 53 -15.32 -14.80 -0.02
C PRO A 53 -15.51 -14.04 1.29
N ASN A 54 -16.41 -14.49 2.18
CA ASN A 54 -16.68 -13.80 3.45
C ASN A 54 -15.62 -14.06 4.54
N GLN A 55 -14.75 -15.05 4.37
CA GLN A 55 -13.73 -15.42 5.36
C GLN A 55 -12.42 -14.67 5.17
N ILE A 56 -12.14 -14.15 3.96
CA ILE A 56 -10.84 -13.52 3.68
C ILE A 56 -10.63 -12.27 4.53
N HIS A 57 -11.66 -11.45 4.73
CA HIS A 57 -11.59 -10.26 5.58
C HIS A 57 -11.18 -10.63 7.02
N ALA A 58 -11.83 -11.65 7.61
CA ALA A 58 -11.49 -12.11 8.94
C ALA A 58 -10.06 -12.69 9.03
N ARG A 59 -9.60 -13.40 8.00
CA ARG A 59 -8.22 -13.91 7.91
C ARG A 59 -7.21 -12.76 7.83
N VAL A 60 -7.46 -11.77 6.99
CA VAL A 60 -6.62 -10.57 6.84
C VAL A 60 -6.55 -9.83 8.17
N HIS A 61 -7.67 -9.59 8.85
CA HIS A 61 -7.71 -8.90 10.14
C HIS A 61 -7.00 -9.62 11.29
N ARG A 62 -6.74 -10.94 11.19
CA ARG A 62 -5.86 -11.65 12.14
C ARG A 62 -4.39 -11.28 12.00
N HIS A 63 -3.99 -10.72 10.86
CA HIS A 63 -2.62 -10.36 10.55
C HIS A 63 -2.41 -8.85 10.37
N THR A 64 -3.49 -8.08 10.51
CA THR A 64 -3.49 -6.62 10.46
C THR A 64 -4.17 -6.08 11.72
N ARG A 65 -4.26 -4.75 11.87
CA ARG A 65 -5.10 -4.19 12.94
C ARG A 65 -6.59 -4.31 12.55
N PRO A 66 -7.51 -4.33 13.53
CA PRO A 66 -8.94 -4.28 13.26
C PRO A 66 -9.29 -3.04 12.43
N ASN A 67 -10.28 -3.18 11.54
CA ASN A 67 -10.88 -2.08 10.77
C ASN A 67 -9.93 -1.30 9.85
N ILE A 68 -8.78 -1.89 9.46
CA ILE A 68 -7.95 -1.30 8.40
C ILE A 68 -8.66 -1.50 7.05
N PRO A 69 -8.83 -0.45 6.23
CA PRO A 69 -9.48 -0.56 4.93
C PRO A 69 -8.62 -1.34 3.93
N ILE A 70 -9.27 -2.19 3.16
CA ILE A 70 -8.70 -2.79 1.94
C ILE A 70 -8.92 -1.79 0.80
N VAL A 71 -7.83 -1.30 0.22
CA VAL A 71 -7.86 -0.20 -0.78
C VAL A 71 -7.65 -0.70 -2.20
N ALA A 72 -7.06 -1.88 -2.35
CA ALA A 72 -6.85 -2.51 -3.64
C ALA A 72 -6.78 -4.04 -3.50
N GLU A 73 -7.20 -4.73 -4.56
CA GLU A 73 -7.00 -6.16 -4.73
C GLU A 73 -6.48 -6.45 -6.15
N ILE A 74 -5.40 -7.22 -6.23
CA ILE A 74 -4.82 -7.70 -7.49
C ILE A 74 -5.24 -9.15 -7.70
N GLN A 75 -6.14 -9.37 -8.66
CA GLN A 75 -6.60 -10.71 -9.05
C GLN A 75 -5.64 -11.32 -10.08
N CYS A 76 -4.74 -12.18 -9.60
CA CYS A 76 -3.74 -12.88 -10.42
C CYS A 76 -4.23 -14.24 -10.95
N MET A 77 -5.52 -14.59 -10.80
CA MET A 77 -6.07 -15.89 -11.22
C MET A 77 -5.99 -16.11 -12.73
N ASN A 78 -6.13 -15.03 -13.51
CA ASN A 78 -6.12 -15.05 -14.97
C ASN A 78 -4.71 -14.83 -15.54
N TRP A 79 -3.69 -14.71 -14.69
CA TRP A 79 -2.30 -14.62 -15.16
C TRP A 79 -1.81 -16.01 -15.55
N GLN A 80 -1.07 -16.11 -16.64
CA GLN A 80 -0.44 -17.35 -17.05
C GLN A 80 0.47 -17.86 -15.91
N PRO A 81 0.30 -19.10 -15.43
CA PRO A 81 1.15 -19.67 -14.39
C PRO A 81 2.54 -20.03 -14.95
N PRO A 82 3.58 -20.08 -14.09
CA PRO A 82 4.87 -20.64 -14.45
C PRO A 82 4.75 -22.13 -14.84
N ALA A 83 5.74 -22.64 -15.58
CA ALA A 83 5.81 -24.06 -15.91
C ALA A 83 5.81 -24.96 -14.66
N ASP A 84 5.21 -26.15 -14.78
CA ASP A 84 5.00 -27.06 -13.64
C ASP A 84 6.28 -27.46 -12.91
N HIS A 85 7.36 -27.68 -13.66
CA HIS A 85 8.66 -28.05 -13.07
C HIS A 85 9.21 -26.92 -12.18
N LEU A 86 9.02 -25.66 -12.56
CA LEU A 86 9.36 -24.50 -11.73
C LEU A 86 8.43 -24.41 -10.53
N CYS A 87 7.13 -24.63 -10.73
CA CYS A 87 6.14 -24.57 -9.65
C CYS A 87 6.39 -25.61 -8.54
N ARG A 88 6.96 -26.77 -8.88
CA ARG A 88 7.38 -27.81 -7.92
C ARG A 88 8.60 -27.38 -7.11
N GLN A 89 9.53 -26.64 -7.71
CA GLN A 89 10.81 -26.29 -7.11
C GLN A 89 10.78 -24.95 -6.36
N TYR A 90 9.95 -24.00 -6.80
CA TYR A 90 10.01 -22.61 -6.36
C TYR A 90 8.63 -22.03 -6.08
N SER A 91 8.54 -21.09 -5.13
CA SER A 91 7.36 -20.24 -4.90
C SER A 91 7.59 -18.83 -5.49
N GLY A 92 6.58 -17.96 -5.38
CA GLY A 92 6.68 -16.57 -5.82
C GLY A 92 7.73 -15.71 -5.10
N LEU A 93 8.41 -16.24 -4.07
CA LEU A 93 9.56 -15.58 -3.45
C LEU A 93 10.83 -15.69 -4.29
N SER A 94 10.98 -16.75 -5.11
CA SER A 94 12.19 -16.93 -5.90
C SER A 94 12.23 -15.93 -7.05
N GLN A 95 13.45 -15.49 -7.40
CA GLN A 95 13.65 -14.58 -8.53
C GLN A 95 13.20 -15.22 -9.86
N ILE A 96 13.52 -16.51 -10.06
CA ILE A 96 13.14 -17.25 -11.27
C ILE A 96 11.62 -17.25 -11.48
N ILE A 97 10.81 -17.50 -10.44
CA ILE A 97 9.35 -17.46 -10.58
C ILE A 97 8.87 -16.03 -10.81
N ARG A 98 9.48 -15.03 -10.17
CA ARG A 98 9.13 -13.63 -10.37
C ARG A 98 9.33 -13.22 -11.83
N ASP A 99 10.51 -13.47 -12.37
CA ASP A 99 10.86 -13.15 -13.75
C ASP A 99 9.93 -13.86 -14.72
N GLU A 100 9.67 -15.14 -14.50
CA GLU A 100 8.78 -15.94 -15.34
C GLU A 100 7.33 -15.41 -15.31
N VAL A 101 6.78 -15.13 -14.12
CA VAL A 101 5.43 -14.57 -13.99
C VAL A 101 5.33 -13.21 -14.68
N LEU A 102 6.30 -12.32 -14.50
CA LEU A 102 6.27 -10.98 -15.12
C LEU A 102 6.42 -11.07 -16.64
N ARG A 103 7.33 -11.92 -17.13
CA ARG A 103 7.56 -12.16 -18.57
C ARG A 103 6.31 -12.71 -19.26
N LEU A 104 5.65 -13.69 -18.65
CA LEU A 104 4.43 -14.29 -19.20
C LEU A 104 3.20 -13.38 -19.09
N ASN A 105 3.25 -12.34 -18.26
CA ASN A 105 2.11 -11.47 -17.98
C ASN A 105 2.48 -9.98 -18.11
N PRO A 106 2.60 -9.44 -19.33
CA PRO A 106 3.05 -8.05 -19.55
C PRO A 106 2.21 -6.98 -18.84
N ARG A 107 0.93 -7.26 -18.56
CA ARG A 107 0.03 -6.35 -17.83
C ARG A 107 0.20 -6.41 -16.32
N ALA A 108 0.99 -7.34 -15.77
CA ALA A 108 1.14 -7.51 -14.32
C ALA A 108 1.68 -6.25 -13.65
N LEU A 109 2.73 -5.63 -14.22
CA LEU A 109 3.32 -4.40 -13.67
C LEU A 109 2.33 -3.23 -13.69
N VAL A 110 1.50 -3.12 -14.72
CA VAL A 110 0.45 -2.09 -14.77
C VAL A 110 -0.53 -2.26 -13.61
N ARG A 111 -1.01 -3.49 -13.36
CA ARG A 111 -1.93 -3.79 -12.25
C ARG A 111 -1.30 -3.56 -10.88
N ILE A 112 -0.01 -3.87 -10.73
CA ILE A 112 0.74 -3.61 -9.50
C ILE A 112 0.85 -2.11 -9.24
N ARG A 113 1.17 -1.31 -10.27
CA ARG A 113 1.23 0.16 -10.17
C ARG A 113 -0.13 0.79 -9.90
N GLU A 114 -1.20 0.29 -10.50
CA GLU A 114 -2.57 0.73 -10.19
C GLU A 114 -2.91 0.51 -8.71
N ALA A 115 -2.56 -0.66 -8.15
CA ALA A 115 -2.77 -0.97 -6.74
C ALA A 115 -1.91 -0.10 -5.83
N LEU A 116 -0.66 0.16 -6.22
CA LEU A 116 0.25 1.06 -5.53
C LEU A 116 -0.34 2.48 -5.47
N ASN A 117 -0.76 3.05 -6.61
CA ASN A 117 -1.37 4.38 -6.66
C ASN A 117 -2.60 4.49 -5.76
N LYS A 118 -3.48 3.48 -5.76
CA LYS A 118 -4.64 3.45 -4.84
C LYS A 118 -4.24 3.47 -3.37
N ALA A 119 -3.17 2.75 -3.02
CA ALA A 119 -2.64 2.79 -1.65
C ALA A 119 -2.03 4.17 -1.33
N THR A 120 -1.26 4.75 -2.25
CA THR A 120 -0.70 6.10 -2.13
C THR A 120 -1.79 7.15 -1.90
N ASP A 121 -2.79 7.19 -2.77
CA ASP A 121 -3.88 8.16 -2.73
C ASP A 121 -4.64 8.05 -1.41
N HIS A 122 -4.86 6.81 -0.92
CA HIS A 122 -5.48 6.58 0.37
C HIS A 122 -4.67 7.20 1.51
N LEU A 123 -3.36 6.96 1.54
CA LEU A 123 -2.46 7.48 2.58
C LEU A 123 -2.39 9.02 2.55
N GLN A 124 -2.27 9.60 1.37
CA GLN A 124 -2.17 11.05 1.18
C GLN A 124 -3.48 11.78 1.47
N SER A 125 -4.62 11.13 1.24
CA SER A 125 -5.93 11.73 1.48
C SER A 125 -6.21 12.09 2.95
N GLY A 126 -5.44 11.54 3.90
CA GLY A 126 -5.63 11.75 5.34
C GLY A 126 -6.99 11.26 5.86
N ARG A 127 -7.73 10.48 5.07
CA ARG A 127 -9.10 10.02 5.39
C ARG A 127 -9.14 9.06 6.57
N THR A 128 -8.02 8.43 6.92
CA THR A 128 -7.92 7.54 8.09
C THR A 128 -7.02 8.15 9.15
N ARG A 129 -7.46 8.09 10.42
CA ARG A 129 -6.68 8.60 11.56
C ARG A 129 -5.34 7.88 11.74
N SER A 130 -5.24 6.63 11.28
CA SER A 130 -4.02 5.81 11.38
C SER A 130 -3.11 5.91 10.16
N GLY A 131 -3.65 6.26 8.98
CA GLY A 131 -2.91 6.09 7.73
C GLY A 131 -2.56 4.62 7.44
N ASP A 132 -3.31 3.65 7.95
CA ASP A 132 -3.06 2.24 7.65
C ASP A 132 -3.96 1.79 6.49
N CYS A 133 -3.45 0.93 5.60
CA CYS A 133 -4.25 0.31 4.54
C CYS A 133 -3.81 -1.12 4.21
N VAL A 134 -4.68 -1.87 3.54
CA VAL A 134 -4.39 -3.23 3.05
C VAL A 134 -4.47 -3.27 1.52
N VAL A 135 -3.47 -3.90 0.89
CA VAL A 135 -3.49 -4.33 -0.50
C VAL A 135 -3.50 -5.86 -0.55
N LEU A 136 -4.48 -6.43 -1.22
CA LEU A 136 -4.62 -7.87 -1.38
C LEU A 136 -4.04 -8.34 -2.72
N THR A 137 -3.46 -9.54 -2.73
CA THR A 137 -3.12 -10.25 -3.97
C THR A 137 -3.64 -11.68 -3.90
N CYS A 138 -4.27 -12.16 -4.97
CA CYS A 138 -4.88 -13.49 -4.94
C CYS A 138 -4.66 -14.28 -6.23
N CYS A 139 -4.41 -15.58 -6.09
CA CYS A 139 -4.39 -16.51 -7.21
C CYS A 139 -5.00 -17.83 -6.76
N VAL A 140 -5.11 -18.82 -7.65
CA VAL A 140 -5.78 -20.10 -7.32
C VAL A 140 -5.14 -20.76 -6.10
N ALA A 141 -3.82 -20.96 -6.09
CA ALA A 141 -3.10 -21.71 -5.06
C ALA A 141 -2.39 -20.85 -4.00
N GLY A 142 -2.35 -19.53 -4.16
CA GLY A 142 -1.71 -18.61 -3.20
C GLY A 142 -0.21 -18.79 -2.99
N THR A 143 0.51 -19.41 -3.94
CA THR A 143 1.93 -19.76 -3.78
C THR A 143 2.87 -19.09 -4.78
N HIS A 144 2.43 -18.84 -6.02
CA HIS A 144 3.29 -18.29 -7.09
C HIS A 144 2.86 -16.87 -7.47
N ARG A 145 1.90 -16.73 -8.39
CA ARG A 145 1.49 -15.45 -8.99
C ARG A 145 1.14 -14.35 -7.97
N SER A 146 0.32 -14.66 -6.97
CA SER A 146 -0.07 -13.67 -5.94
C SER A 146 1.09 -13.30 -5.01
N VAL A 147 1.93 -14.27 -4.65
CA VAL A 147 3.14 -14.04 -3.86
C VAL A 147 4.12 -13.16 -4.64
N THR A 148 4.33 -13.44 -5.93
CA THR A 148 5.13 -12.62 -6.83
C THR A 148 4.60 -11.18 -6.88
N ALA A 149 3.30 -10.99 -7.10
CA ALA A 149 2.71 -9.66 -7.13
C ALA A 149 2.92 -8.89 -5.82
N ALA A 150 2.78 -9.57 -4.67
CA ALA A 150 3.00 -8.98 -3.36
C ALA A 150 4.46 -8.54 -3.13
N GLU A 151 5.42 -9.39 -3.50
CA GLU A 151 6.85 -9.07 -3.34
C GLU A 151 7.32 -7.99 -4.30
N VAL A 152 6.81 -7.98 -5.54
CA VAL A 152 7.09 -6.90 -6.49
C VAL A 152 6.50 -5.58 -5.98
N LEU A 153 5.27 -5.58 -5.47
CA LEU A 153 4.65 -4.38 -4.89
C LEU A 153 5.46 -3.85 -3.69
N LYS A 154 5.95 -4.73 -2.83
CA LYS A 154 6.88 -4.38 -1.74
C LYS A 154 8.17 -3.78 -2.29
N GLN A 155 8.78 -4.40 -3.30
CA GLN A 155 10.03 -3.93 -3.89
C GLN A 155 9.86 -2.52 -4.47
N GLU A 156 8.80 -2.27 -5.24
CA GLU A 156 8.48 -0.96 -5.80
C GLU A 156 8.36 0.09 -4.67
N LEU A 157 7.62 -0.20 -3.59
CA LEU A 157 7.52 0.69 -2.43
C LEU A 157 8.87 1.02 -1.78
N THR A 158 9.80 0.07 -1.73
CA THR A 158 11.11 0.27 -1.11
C THR A 158 12.13 0.95 -2.01
N GLN A 159 11.94 0.95 -3.33
CA GLN A 159 12.88 1.52 -4.29
C GLN A 159 12.73 3.03 -4.49
N TYR A 160 11.57 3.61 -4.17
CA TYR A 160 11.34 5.05 -4.26
C TYR A 160 11.79 5.76 -2.98
N GLU A 161 13.08 6.09 -2.92
CA GLU A 161 13.64 6.93 -1.85
C GLU A 161 12.94 8.30 -1.77
N GLY A 162 12.73 8.81 -0.55
CA GLY A 162 12.16 10.13 -0.27
C GLY A 162 10.63 10.24 -0.35
N VAL A 163 9.94 9.45 -1.17
CA VAL A 163 8.46 9.48 -1.25
C VAL A 163 7.82 8.73 -0.06
N TRP A 164 8.51 7.70 0.43
CA TRP A 164 7.99 6.76 1.43
C TRP A 164 8.69 6.83 2.78
N GLU A 165 9.43 7.92 3.04
CA GLU A 165 10.07 8.10 4.33
C GLU A 165 9.01 8.14 5.44
N GLY A 166 9.19 7.30 6.46
CA GLY A 166 8.19 7.13 7.53
C GLY A 166 7.02 6.20 7.19
N LEU A 167 7.03 5.49 6.06
CA LEU A 167 6.07 4.42 5.77
C LEU A 167 6.60 3.06 6.24
N ARG A 168 5.74 2.27 6.91
CA ARG A 168 6.01 0.86 7.21
C ARG A 168 5.33 -0.04 6.17
N VAL A 169 6.08 -1.01 5.62
CA VAL A 169 5.51 -2.03 4.73
C VAL A 169 5.56 -3.39 5.40
N VAL A 170 4.41 -4.09 5.47
CA VAL A 170 4.30 -5.42 6.08
C VAL A 170 3.74 -6.39 5.04
N VAL A 171 4.51 -7.43 4.72
CA VAL A 171 4.05 -8.48 3.78
C VAL A 171 3.69 -9.76 4.53
N LYS A 172 2.55 -10.35 4.19
CA LYS A 172 2.08 -11.63 4.71
C LYS A 172 1.56 -12.51 3.58
N HIS A 173 2.00 -13.76 3.54
CA HIS A 173 1.49 -14.76 2.62
C HIS A 173 0.73 -15.82 3.39
N LEU A 174 -0.60 -15.82 3.29
CA LEU A 174 -1.47 -16.63 4.13
C LEU A 174 -1.44 -18.11 3.78
N ASP A 175 -1.33 -18.42 2.48
CA ASP A 175 -1.49 -19.77 1.94
C ASP A 175 -0.25 -20.26 1.18
N ARG A 176 0.86 -19.51 1.23
CA ARG A 176 2.09 -19.85 0.50
C ARG A 176 2.67 -21.16 1.01
N GLN A 177 2.88 -22.10 0.11
CA GLN A 177 3.63 -23.31 0.39
C GLN A 177 5.13 -23.08 0.17
N LEU A 178 5.95 -23.43 1.16
CA LEU A 178 7.40 -23.42 1.05
C LEU A 178 7.85 -24.45 0.00
N ARG A 179 8.77 -24.08 -0.88
CA ARG A 179 9.32 -24.97 -1.90
C ARG A 179 10.82 -25.22 -1.69
N PRO A 180 11.37 -26.37 -2.14
CA PRO A 180 12.76 -26.73 -1.89
C PRO A 180 13.78 -25.68 -2.35
N GLY A 181 13.52 -25.00 -3.47
CA GLY A 181 14.37 -23.96 -4.04
C GLY A 181 14.03 -22.54 -3.58
N ASP A 182 13.12 -22.36 -2.63
CA ASP A 182 12.84 -21.03 -2.09
C ASP A 182 14.08 -20.44 -1.40
N PRO A 183 14.29 -19.12 -1.47
CA PRO A 183 15.34 -18.47 -0.70
C PRO A 183 15.13 -18.76 0.79
N ARG A 184 16.18 -19.20 1.48
CA ARG A 184 16.15 -19.39 2.92
C ARG A 184 15.85 -18.04 3.55
N ARG A 185 14.89 -18.01 4.49
CA ARG A 185 14.71 -16.82 5.32
C ARG A 185 15.99 -16.62 6.11
N VAL A 186 16.74 -15.56 5.79
CA VAL A 186 17.75 -15.05 6.70
C VAL A 186 16.99 -14.59 7.92
N ARG A 187 17.07 -15.36 9.01
CA ARG A 187 16.62 -14.90 10.31
C ARG A 187 17.61 -13.81 10.69
N PHE A 188 17.20 -12.55 10.61
CA PHE A 188 17.90 -11.50 11.33
C PHE A 188 17.76 -11.87 12.82
N ALA A 189 18.88 -12.29 13.41
CA ALA A 189 19.00 -12.57 14.84
C ALA A 189 18.89 -11.27 15.63
#